data_AF-A0A7V3WDF2-F1
#
_entry.id   AF-A0A7V3WDF2-F1
#
_cell.length_a   1.000
_cell.length_b   1.000
_cell.length_c   1.000
_cell.angle_alpha   90.00
_cell.angle_beta   90.00
_cell.angle_gamma   90.00
#
_symmetry.space_group_name_H-M   'P 1'
#
loop_
_entity.id
_entity.type
_entity.pdbx_description
1 polymer ?
#
loop_
_entity_poly.entity_id
_entity_poly.type
_entity_poly.pdbx_seq_one_letter_code
_entity_poly.pdbx_strand_id
1 'polypeptide(L)'
;MTYHCLWCHSTTAARTFTARERLFGMEGEWEYAECSACGSLQMLQPPDDLQRYYPREYDAYNTLPDAYYRGLLGVVRTWRDRTVATGKGLLGRLVLLLHPQQDPRVRSIRLLNLSPDARVLDVVCGSGLLLLIMHQVGFRN
;
A
#
# COMPACT_ATOMS: atom_id res chain seq x y z
N MET A 1 5.44 -7.09 33.44
CA MET A 1 6.21 -7.13 32.17
C MET A 1 6.90 -5.79 32.00
N THR A 2 8.18 -5.78 31.70
CA THR A 2 8.92 -4.57 31.33
C THR A 2 8.57 -4.19 29.89
N TYR A 3 8.31 -2.90 29.65
CA TYR A 3 8.13 -2.39 28.30
C TYR A 3 9.43 -2.56 27.51
N HIS A 4 9.34 -2.99 26.25
CA HIS A 4 10.45 -3.02 25.31
C HIS A 4 9.95 -2.50 23.95
N CYS A 5 10.63 -1.47 23.44
CA CYS A 5 10.34 -0.94 22.12
C CYS A 5 10.68 -1.98 21.04
N LEU A 6 9.73 -2.27 20.14
CA LEU A 6 9.94 -3.21 19.02
C LEU A 6 10.98 -2.73 18.01
N TRP A 7 11.23 -1.42 17.95
CA TRP A 7 12.06 -0.79 16.91
C TRP A 7 13.46 -0.42 17.36
N CYS A 8 13.60 0.13 18.57
CA CYS A 8 14.90 0.58 19.10
C CYS A 8 15.32 -0.13 20.39
N HIS A 9 14.50 -1.08 20.88
CA HIS A 9 14.76 -1.89 22.07
C HIS A 9 14.92 -1.14 23.40
N SER A 10 14.68 0.18 23.43
CA SER A 10 14.58 0.95 24.67
C SER A 10 13.53 0.35 25.61
N THR A 11 13.85 0.34 26.90
CA THR A 11 12.97 -0.13 27.97
C THR A 11 12.09 0.96 28.57
N THR A 12 12.12 2.17 27.99
CA THR A 12 11.44 3.34 28.55
C THR A 12 10.31 3.79 27.61
N ALA A 13 9.10 3.79 28.15
CA ALA A 13 7.94 4.43 27.52
C ALA A 13 7.82 5.88 28.00
N ALA A 14 7.47 6.79 27.10
CA ALA A 14 7.17 8.18 27.42
C ALA A 14 5.73 8.34 27.95
N ARG A 15 4.77 7.69 27.28
CA ARG A 15 3.34 7.80 27.57
C ARG A 15 2.59 6.55 27.14
N THR A 16 1.50 6.25 27.82
CA THR A 16 0.55 5.19 27.46
C THR A 16 -0.77 5.79 27.02
N PHE A 17 -1.50 5.04 26.19
CA PHE A 17 -2.81 5.42 25.67
C PHE A 17 -3.73 4.22 25.64
N THR A 18 -5.01 4.47 25.81
CA THR A 18 -6.05 3.49 25.53
C THR A 18 -6.80 3.93 24.28
N ALA A 19 -6.87 3.06 23.28
CA ALA A 19 -7.64 3.31 22.07
C ALA A 19 -8.71 2.24 21.88
N ARG A 20 -9.73 2.60 21.10
CA ARG A 20 -10.78 1.68 20.64
C ARG A 20 -10.75 1.60 19.12
N GLU A 21 -11.19 0.49 18.58
CA GLU A 21 -11.37 0.27 17.16
C GLU A 21 -12.58 1.09 16.70
N ARG A 22 -12.47 1.76 15.54
CA ARG A 22 -13.47 2.73 15.07
C ARG A 22 -13.93 2.50 13.64
N LEU A 23 -13.22 1.69 12.85
CA LEU A 23 -13.56 1.39 11.46
C LEU A 23 -14.74 0.43 11.39
N PHE A 24 -14.74 -0.64 12.20
CA PHE A 24 -15.80 -1.65 12.22
C PHE A 24 -16.68 -1.57 13.47
N GLY A 25 -16.34 -0.69 14.41
CA GLY A 25 -17.07 -0.55 15.68
C GLY A 25 -16.93 -1.79 16.55
N MET A 26 -15.82 -2.51 16.44
CA MET A 26 -15.58 -3.69 17.25
C MET A 26 -15.36 -3.33 18.71
N GLU A 27 -15.94 -4.13 19.60
CA GLU A 27 -15.71 -4.00 21.03
C GLU A 27 -14.27 -4.35 21.37
N GLY A 28 -13.68 -3.58 22.29
CA GLY A 28 -12.33 -3.77 22.77
C GLY A 28 -11.64 -2.45 23.12
N GLU A 29 -10.69 -2.54 24.04
CA GLU A 29 -9.75 -1.47 24.36
C GLU A 29 -8.35 -2.03 24.26
N TRP A 30 -7.47 -1.28 23.59
CA TRP A 30 -6.08 -1.67 23.41
C TRP A 30 -5.19 -0.61 24.03
N GLU A 31 -4.24 -1.06 24.84
CA GLU A 31 -3.22 -0.20 25.41
C GLU A 31 -2.05 -0.07 24.44
N TYR A 32 -1.61 1.16 24.23
CA TYR A 32 -0.44 1.51 23.44
C TYR A 32 0.59 2.22 24.31
N ALA A 33 1.85 2.09 23.96
CA ALA A 33 2.94 2.86 24.56
C ALA A 33 3.80 3.50 23.48
N GLU A 34 4.15 4.76 23.71
CA GLU A 34 5.11 5.49 22.88
C GLU A 34 6.51 5.40 23.50
N CYS A 35 7.49 5.07 22.67
CA CYS A 35 8.89 5.00 23.09
C CYS A 35 9.46 6.40 23.34
N SER A 36 10.10 6.62 24.49
CA SER A 36 10.76 7.91 24.78
C SER A 36 12.03 8.15 23.96
N ALA A 37 12.62 7.12 23.37
CA ALA A 37 13.87 7.21 22.63
C ALA A 37 13.67 7.46 21.12
N CYS A 38 12.76 6.72 20.47
CA CYS A 38 12.54 6.84 19.03
C CYS A 38 11.14 7.35 18.63
N GLY A 39 10.25 7.58 19.59
CA GLY A 39 8.88 8.06 19.34
C GLY A 39 7.95 7.04 18.70
N SER A 40 8.36 5.77 18.55
CA SER A 40 7.50 4.73 17.99
C SER A 40 6.32 4.42 18.91
N LEU A 41 5.13 4.26 18.33
CA LEU A 41 3.94 3.78 19.03
C LEU A 41 3.74 2.28 18.76
N GLN A 42 3.45 1.50 19.80
CA GLN A 42 3.14 0.07 19.68
C GLN A 42 2.04 -0.34 20.66
N MET A 43 1.28 -1.38 20.32
CA MET A 43 0.40 -2.04 21.28
C MET A 43 1.24 -2.73 22.36
N LEU A 44 0.81 -2.63 23.63
CA LEU A 44 1.44 -3.34 24.74
C LEU A 44 1.09 -4.82 24.73
N GLN A 45 -0.13 -5.16 24.32
CA GLN A 45 -0.64 -6.52 24.19
C GLN A 45 -1.39 -6.64 22.85
N PRO A 46 -0.70 -7.03 21.77
CA PRO A 46 -1.36 -7.35 20.51
C PRO A 46 -2.35 -8.49 20.70
N PRO A 47 -3.52 -8.47 20.02
CA PRO A 47 -4.48 -9.56 20.12
C PRO A 47 -3.93 -10.83 19.43
N ASP A 48 -4.24 -12.01 20.00
CA ASP A 48 -3.81 -13.30 19.44
C ASP A 48 -4.44 -13.57 18.07
N ASP A 49 -5.70 -13.20 17.89
CA ASP A 49 -6.43 -13.30 16.61
C ASP A 49 -6.47 -11.95 15.90
N LEU A 50 -5.44 -11.68 15.10
CA LEU A 50 -5.41 -10.51 14.22
C LEU A 50 -6.39 -10.63 13.05
N GLN A 51 -6.76 -11.85 12.64
CA GLN A 51 -7.58 -12.08 11.45
C GLN A 51 -8.98 -11.46 11.61
N ARG A 52 -9.53 -11.45 12.82
CA ARG A 52 -10.80 -10.78 13.15
C ARG A 52 -10.83 -9.31 12.74
N TYR A 53 -9.68 -8.62 12.74
CA TYR A 53 -9.58 -7.20 12.39
C TYR A 53 -9.45 -6.94 10.88
N TYR A 54 -9.38 -8.00 10.07
CA TYR A 54 -9.35 -7.95 8.60
C TYR A 54 -10.51 -8.77 8.01
N PRO A 55 -11.77 -8.34 8.23
CA PRO A 55 -12.94 -9.03 7.69
C PRO A 55 -12.96 -8.98 6.16
N ARG A 56 -13.84 -9.77 5.51
CA ARG A 56 -13.95 -9.79 4.04
C ARG A 56 -14.28 -8.42 3.44
N GLU A 57 -14.99 -7.61 4.21
CA GLU A 57 -15.40 -6.25 3.89
C GLU A 57 -14.25 -5.24 4.03
N TYR A 58 -13.08 -5.64 4.53
CA TYR A 58 -11.91 -4.78 4.64
C TYR A 58 -11.52 -4.24 3.26
N ASP A 59 -11.46 -2.91 3.16
CA ASP A 59 -11.39 -2.18 1.89
C ASP A 59 -10.21 -2.61 1.00
N ALA A 60 -9.09 -3.00 1.61
CA ALA A 60 -7.93 -3.50 0.88
C ALA A 60 -8.22 -4.76 0.03
N TYR A 61 -9.25 -5.54 0.36
CA TYR A 61 -9.67 -6.71 -0.42
C TYR A 61 -10.64 -6.37 -1.56
N ASN A 62 -11.36 -5.24 -1.48
CA ASN A 62 -12.51 -4.94 -2.35
C ASN A 62 -12.17 -4.08 -3.58
N THR A 63 -10.89 -3.84 -3.85
CA THR A 63 -10.46 -3.24 -5.11
C THR A 63 -10.33 -4.30 -6.19
N LEU A 64 -11.32 -4.39 -7.10
CA LEU A 64 -11.32 -5.36 -8.22
C LEU A 64 -10.20 -5.03 -9.23
N PRO A 65 -9.04 -5.75 -9.23
CA PRO A 65 -7.89 -5.38 -10.04
C PRO A 65 -8.20 -5.50 -11.53
N ASP A 66 -8.88 -6.59 -11.92
CA ASP A 66 -9.19 -6.89 -13.32
C ASP A 66 -10.05 -5.83 -14.00
N ALA A 67 -10.90 -5.12 -13.25
CA ALA A 67 -11.71 -4.03 -13.77
C ALA A 67 -10.87 -2.79 -14.10
N TYR A 68 -9.72 -2.60 -13.44
CA TYR A 68 -8.92 -1.38 -13.53
C TYR A 68 -8.36 -1.13 -14.94
N TYR A 69 -7.99 -2.20 -15.67
CA TYR A 69 -7.51 -2.14 -17.05
C TYR A 69 -8.47 -2.79 -18.06
N ARG A 70 -9.75 -2.99 -17.71
CA ARG A 70 -10.72 -3.64 -18.60
C ARG A 70 -11.23 -2.71 -19.69
N GLY A 71 -11.48 -3.28 -20.87
CA GLY A 71 -12.13 -2.60 -21.99
C GLY A 71 -11.27 -1.52 -22.67
N LEU A 72 -11.90 -0.73 -23.55
CA LEU A 72 -11.20 0.27 -24.37
C LEU A 72 -10.50 1.35 -23.53
N LEU A 73 -11.16 1.83 -22.48
CA LEU A 73 -10.56 2.80 -21.55
C LEU A 73 -9.35 2.20 -20.82
N GLY A 74 -9.37 0.91 -20.51
CA GLY A 74 -8.24 0.19 -19.94
C GLY A 74 -7.04 0.12 -20.88
N VAL A 75 -7.26 -0.07 -22.18
CA VAL A 75 -6.18 -0.03 -23.20
C VAL A 75 -5.56 1.37 -23.27
N VAL A 76 -6.39 2.41 -23.34
CA VAL A 76 -5.92 3.81 -23.36
C VAL A 76 -5.12 4.14 -22.10
N ARG A 77 -5.62 3.70 -20.93
CA ARG A 77 -4.93 3.83 -19.65
C ARG A 77 -3.59 3.11 -19.66
N THR A 78 -3.52 1.89 -20.20
CA THR A 78 -2.27 1.12 -20.32
C THR A 78 -1.21 1.87 -21.12
N TRP A 79 -1.57 2.47 -22.27
CA TRP A 79 -0.64 3.25 -23.07
C TRP A 79 -0.10 4.46 -22.33
N ARG A 80 -0.98 5.19 -21.65
CA ARG A 80 -0.60 6.34 -20.81
C ARG A 80 0.32 5.89 -19.68
N ASP A 81 -0.08 4.89 -18.91
CA ASP A 81 0.63 4.45 -17.72
C ASP A 81 2.01 3.86 -18.06
N ARG A 82 2.13 3.11 -19.16
CA ARG A 82 3.43 2.68 -19.72
C ARG A 82 4.35 3.86 -20.01
N THR A 83 3.78 4.92 -20.60
CA THR A 83 4.54 6.14 -20.93
C THR A 83 4.97 6.89 -19.67
N VAL A 84 4.11 6.93 -18.65
CA VAL A 84 4.44 7.55 -17.36
C VAL A 84 5.55 6.77 -16.68
N ALA A 85 5.43 5.44 -16.57
CA ALA A 85 6.39 4.58 -15.89
C ALA A 85 7.76 4.55 -16.57
N THR A 86 7.80 4.48 -17.91
CA THR A 86 9.06 4.27 -18.67
C THR A 86 9.63 5.54 -19.31
N GLY A 87 8.83 6.61 -19.43
CA GLY A 87 9.16 7.79 -20.23
C GLY A 87 9.09 7.59 -21.76
N LYS A 88 8.72 6.38 -22.22
CA LYS A 88 8.74 5.98 -23.64
C LYS A 88 7.32 5.80 -24.19
N GLY A 89 7.14 6.07 -25.48
CA GLY A 89 5.87 5.85 -26.20
C GLY A 89 5.18 7.13 -26.66
N LEU A 90 4.94 7.26 -27.96
CA LEU A 90 4.35 8.48 -28.55
C LEU A 90 2.83 8.56 -28.31
N LEU A 91 2.11 7.45 -28.49
CA LEU A 91 0.66 7.41 -28.28
C LEU A 91 0.29 7.73 -26.84
N GLY A 92 0.99 7.15 -25.87
CA GLY A 92 0.72 7.44 -24.46
C GLY A 92 1.14 8.86 -24.05
N ARG A 93 2.09 9.51 -24.74
CA ARG A 93 2.38 10.95 -24.55
C ARG A 93 1.19 11.80 -24.98
N LEU A 94 0.57 11.49 -26.12
CA LEU A 94 -0.64 12.18 -26.56
C LEU A 94 -1.78 11.99 -25.57
N VAL A 95 -2.01 10.75 -25.11
CA VAL A 95 -3.03 10.46 -24.08
C VAL A 95 -2.72 11.21 -22.79
N LEU A 96 -1.45 11.30 -22.39
CA LEU A 96 -1.06 12.03 -21.18
C LEU A 96 -1.30 13.55 -21.29
N LEU A 97 -1.14 14.14 -22.47
CA LEU A 97 -1.46 15.55 -22.71
C LEU A 97 -2.96 15.82 -22.57
N LEU A 98 -3.81 14.93 -23.08
CA LEU A 98 -5.28 15.05 -23.02
C LEU A 98 -5.85 14.68 -21.65
N HIS A 99 -5.23 13.70 -20.98
CA HIS A 99 -5.67 13.15 -19.70
C HIS A 99 -4.49 13.06 -18.71
N PRO A 100 -4.07 14.19 -18.13
CA PRO A 100 -2.86 14.28 -17.30
C PRO A 100 -3.02 13.62 -15.93
N GLN A 101 -4.23 13.27 -15.50
CA GLN A 101 -4.45 12.61 -14.21
C GLN A 101 -3.80 11.22 -14.18
N GLN A 102 -2.81 11.05 -13.32
CA GLN A 102 -2.05 9.82 -13.17
C GLN A 102 -2.44 9.11 -11.88
N ASP A 103 -2.37 7.79 -11.91
CA ASP A 103 -2.36 7.02 -10.67
C ASP A 103 -1.01 7.27 -9.95
N PRO A 104 -1.02 7.67 -8.66
CA PRO A 104 0.21 7.90 -7.90
C PRO A 104 1.17 6.71 -7.91
N ARG A 105 0.64 5.47 -7.98
CA ARG A 105 1.44 4.23 -8.04
C ARG A 105 2.23 4.09 -9.33
N VAL A 106 1.70 4.55 -10.46
CA VAL A 106 2.43 4.54 -11.74
C VAL A 106 3.59 5.54 -11.68
N ARG A 107 3.37 6.70 -11.04
CA ARG A 107 4.41 7.72 -10.88
C ARG A 107 5.53 7.25 -9.95
N SER A 108 5.22 6.53 -8.86
CA SER A 108 6.26 6.00 -7.96
C SER A 108 7.17 5.00 -8.66
N ILE A 109 6.64 4.14 -9.54
CA ILE A 109 7.44 3.21 -10.36
C ILE A 109 8.48 3.95 -11.21
N ARG A 110 8.07 5.06 -11.86
CA ARG A 110 8.99 5.88 -12.69
C ARG A 110 10.18 6.40 -11.88
N LEU A 111 9.96 6.83 -10.64
CA LEU A 111 11.00 7.42 -9.78
C LEU A 111 12.06 6.39 -9.38
N LEU A 112 11.69 5.10 -9.32
CA LEU A 112 12.59 4.03 -8.91
C LEU A 112 13.50 3.53 -10.06
N ASN A 113 13.18 3.86 -11.32
CA ASN A 113 13.95 3.46 -12.51
C ASN A 113 14.31 1.95 -12.53
N LEU A 114 13.34 1.10 -12.19
CA LEU A 114 13.54 -0.34 -12.07
C LEU A 114 13.64 -1.01 -13.45
N SER A 115 14.38 -2.13 -13.51
CA SER A 115 14.34 -3.03 -14.66
C SER A 115 12.96 -3.70 -14.75
N PRO A 116 12.41 -3.89 -15.97
CA PRO A 116 11.21 -4.70 -16.18
C PRO A 116 11.34 -6.16 -15.69
N ASP A 117 12.57 -6.66 -15.54
CA ASP A 117 12.87 -8.01 -15.05
C ASP A 117 13.21 -8.03 -13.54
N ALA A 118 12.99 -6.92 -12.83
CA ALA A 118 13.18 -6.86 -11.38
C ALA A 118 12.14 -7.74 -10.67
N ARG A 119 12.61 -8.57 -9.72
CA ARG A 119 11.76 -9.37 -8.84
C ARG A 119 11.16 -8.50 -7.75
N VAL A 120 9.84 -8.49 -7.64
CA VAL A 120 9.10 -7.60 -6.73
C VAL A 120 8.30 -8.41 -5.72
N LEU A 121 8.42 -8.04 -4.44
CA LEU A 121 7.56 -8.52 -3.37
C LEU A 121 6.76 -7.33 -2.83
N ASP A 122 5.44 -7.41 -2.91
CA ASP A 122 4.52 -6.43 -2.34
C ASP A 122 3.94 -6.96 -1.02
N VAL A 123 4.38 -6.40 0.10
CA VAL A 123 3.95 -6.80 1.44
C VAL A 123 2.74 -5.96 1.83
N VAL A 124 1.64 -6.61 2.21
CA VAL A 124 0.31 -5.97 2.37
C VAL A 124 -0.24 -5.46 1.02
N CYS A 125 -0.17 -6.31 -0.01
CA CYS A 125 -0.61 -5.96 -1.36
C CYS A 125 -2.13 -5.80 -1.54
N GLY A 126 -2.93 -6.19 -0.53
CA GLY A 126 -4.40 -6.18 -0.61
C GLY A 126 -4.87 -7.01 -1.80
N SER A 127 -5.59 -6.38 -2.73
CA SER A 127 -6.05 -6.97 -3.99
C SER A 127 -4.95 -7.19 -5.04
N GLY A 128 -3.74 -6.67 -4.83
CA GLY A 128 -2.63 -6.76 -5.78
C GLY A 128 -2.68 -5.73 -6.91
N LEU A 129 -3.42 -4.63 -6.75
CA LEU A 129 -3.55 -3.60 -7.80
C LEU A 129 -2.20 -2.98 -8.20
N LEU A 130 -1.25 -2.79 -7.27
CA LEU A 130 0.09 -2.32 -7.62
C LEU A 130 0.81 -3.33 -8.53
N LEU A 131 0.78 -4.62 -8.21
CA LEU A 131 1.38 -5.68 -9.02
C LEU A 131 0.74 -5.75 -10.41
N LEU A 132 -0.59 -5.60 -10.51
CA LEU A 132 -1.28 -5.52 -11.80
C LEU A 132 -0.82 -4.30 -12.61
N ILE A 133 -0.71 -3.13 -11.99
CA ILE A 133 -0.17 -1.92 -12.64
C ILE A 133 1.25 -2.18 -13.15
N MET A 134 2.12 -2.76 -12.32
CA MET A 134 3.50 -3.10 -12.70
C MET A 134 3.54 -4.03 -13.92
N HIS A 135 2.77 -5.11 -13.88
CA HIS A 135 2.64 -6.01 -15.02
C HIS A 135 2.16 -5.28 -16.29
N GLN A 136 1.14 -4.43 -16.17
CA GLN A 136 0.61 -3.68 -17.32
C GLN A 136 1.60 -2.69 -17.89
N VAL A 137 2.43 -2.05 -17.06
CA VAL A 137 3.46 -1.13 -17.54
C VAL A 137 4.72 -1.83 -18.06
N GLY A 138 4.80 -3.16 -17.97
CA GLY A 138 5.78 -3.99 -18.67
C GLY A 138 6.69 -4.84 -17.78
N PHE A 139 6.47 -4.88 -16.47
CA PHE A 139 7.21 -5.79 -15.59
C PHE A 139 6.80 -7.24 -15.84
N ARG A 140 7.74 -8.17 -15.69
CA ARG A 140 7.57 -9.55 -16.16
C ARG A 140 7.51 -10.62 -15.08
N ASN A 141 8.04 -10.38 -13.88
CA ASN A 141 7.92 -11.25 -12.70
C ASN A 141 8.31 -10.52 -11.41
#